data_AF-A0A938R5S5-F1
#
_entry.id   AF-A0A938R5S5-F1
#
_cell.length_a   1.000
_cell.length_b   1.000
_cell.length_c   1.000
_cell.angle_alpha   90.00
_cell.angle_beta   90.00
_cell.angle_gamma   90.00
#
_symmetry.space_group_name_H-M   'P 1'
#
loop_
_entity.id
_entity.type
_entity.pdbx_description
1 polymer ?
#
loop_
_entity_poly.entity_id
_entity_poly.type
_entity_poly.pdbx_seq_one_letter_code
_entity_poly.pdbx_strand_id
1 'polypeptide(L)'
;MTEYKAIFEKIESTLIDIGSQNLPANEIRSKLDAFKKLEGKTFIDAEYYWRLVDVVFYSGFKAATVNEKLDLIRKYFPDYLTVSKYSDNKIMEILDDFFMIKNRRKIQACIGNAKTFKNIVDENGSFQTYIHSFAPTASFENLMLLKEELEYRFSGLGRITTYHFLTDIGLPVIKPDRVICCIFKRLGLIESEEQLLKTIIQGRKFAEAINQPIRYVDIVLVAYGQVKSEEFGLTSGICLENNPLCSLCGVKNDCNYYNK
;
A
#
# COMPACT_ATOMS: atom_id res chain seq x y z
N MET A 1 -26.31 -10.69 8.17
CA MET A 1 -25.18 -10.68 7.21
C MET A 1 -24.56 -9.30 7.27
N THR A 2 -23.24 -9.20 7.29
CA THR A 2 -22.56 -7.90 7.17
C THR A 2 -22.83 -7.34 5.77
N GLU A 3 -23.52 -6.20 5.69
CA GLU A 3 -23.71 -5.49 4.43
C GLU A 3 -22.45 -4.68 4.11
N TYR A 4 -21.47 -5.31 3.44
CA TYR A 4 -20.18 -4.69 3.08
C TYR A 4 -20.34 -3.33 2.40
N LYS A 5 -21.31 -3.22 1.47
CA LYS A 5 -21.62 -1.97 0.78
C LYS A 5 -22.03 -0.87 1.76
N ALA A 6 -23.00 -1.13 2.64
CA ALA A 6 -23.48 -0.15 3.61
C ALA A 6 -22.38 0.28 4.61
N ILE A 7 -21.53 -0.66 5.05
CA ILE A 7 -20.38 -0.33 5.92
C ILE A 7 -19.39 0.57 5.17
N PHE A 8 -19.06 0.24 3.93
CA PHE A 8 -18.11 1.03 3.16
C PHE A 8 -18.63 2.44 2.86
N GLU A 9 -19.89 2.57 2.43
CA GLU A 9 -20.53 3.85 2.14
C GLU A 9 -20.55 4.75 3.38
N LYS A 10 -20.82 4.20 4.57
CA LYS A 10 -20.73 4.93 5.85
C LYS A 10 -19.31 5.39 6.18
N ILE A 11 -18.31 4.55 5.95
CA ILE A 11 -16.89 4.90 6.16
C ILE A 11 -16.49 6.03 5.21
N GLU A 12 -16.81 5.89 3.93
CA GLU A 12 -16.48 6.85 2.88
C GLU A 12 -17.18 8.19 3.12
N SER A 13 -18.49 8.19 3.42
CA SER A 13 -19.24 9.41 3.70
C SER A 13 -18.65 10.14 4.90
N THR A 14 -18.36 9.41 5.98
CA THR A 14 -17.74 9.97 7.19
C THR A 14 -16.37 10.57 6.90
N LEU A 15 -15.53 9.89 6.12
CA LEU A 15 -14.23 10.39 5.70
C LEU A 15 -14.39 11.73 4.97
N ILE A 16 -15.28 11.78 3.98
CA ILE A 16 -15.51 12.98 3.17
C ILE A 16 -16.10 14.11 4.03
N ASP A 17 -17.08 13.82 4.87
CA ASP A 17 -17.76 14.83 5.70
C ASP A 17 -16.80 15.49 6.70
N ILE A 18 -15.95 14.70 7.36
CA ILE A 18 -14.95 15.22 8.30
C ILE A 18 -13.83 15.92 7.54
N GLY A 19 -13.32 15.32 6.45
CA GLY A 19 -12.30 15.94 5.61
C GLY A 19 -12.75 17.27 5.01
N SER A 20 -14.07 17.42 4.77
CA SER A 20 -14.67 18.62 4.19
C SER A 20 -14.57 19.87 5.07
N GLN A 21 -14.14 19.72 6.33
CA GLN A 21 -13.80 20.83 7.21
C GLN A 21 -12.49 21.53 6.79
N ASN A 22 -11.61 20.84 6.06
CA ASN A 22 -10.30 21.35 5.66
C ASN A 22 -10.08 21.39 4.14
N LEU A 23 -10.81 20.60 3.35
CA LEU A 23 -10.72 20.59 1.88
C LEU A 23 -12.11 20.49 1.23
N PRO A 24 -12.36 21.12 0.06
CA PRO A 24 -13.65 20.96 -0.61
C PRO A 24 -14.02 19.50 -0.90
N ALA A 25 -15.27 19.11 -0.61
CA ALA A 25 -15.73 17.73 -0.72
C ALA A 25 -15.58 17.14 -2.15
N ASN A 26 -15.68 17.97 -3.19
CA ASN A 26 -15.45 17.59 -4.58
C ASN A 26 -13.96 17.31 -4.87
N GLU A 27 -13.05 18.04 -4.23
CA GLU A 27 -11.60 17.81 -4.34
C GLU A 27 -11.21 16.48 -3.67
N ILE A 28 -11.74 16.19 -2.48
CA ILE A 28 -11.52 14.92 -1.78
C ILE A 28 -11.99 13.76 -2.66
N ARG A 29 -13.21 13.83 -3.21
CA ARG A 29 -13.75 12.82 -4.12
C ARG A 29 -12.88 12.65 -5.36
N SER A 30 -12.45 13.75 -6.00
CA SER A 30 -11.57 13.69 -7.17
C SER A 30 -10.24 12.99 -6.87
N LYS A 31 -9.67 13.22 -5.68
CA LYS A 31 -8.42 12.56 -5.25
C LYS A 31 -8.64 11.07 -4.98
N LEU A 32 -9.74 10.68 -4.34
CA LEU A 32 -10.10 9.28 -4.13
C LEU A 32 -10.40 8.56 -5.46
N ASP A 33 -11.13 9.21 -6.37
CA ASP A 33 -11.50 8.65 -7.68
C ASP A 33 -10.30 8.36 -8.57
N ALA A 34 -9.16 9.02 -8.36
CA ALA A 34 -7.92 8.69 -9.06
C ALA A 34 -7.49 7.22 -8.83
N PHE A 35 -7.80 6.65 -7.66
CA PHE A 35 -7.47 5.26 -7.33
C PHE A 35 -8.39 4.24 -8.00
N LYS A 36 -9.54 4.66 -8.56
CA LYS A 36 -10.41 3.80 -9.38
C LYS A 36 -9.78 3.46 -10.74
N LYS A 37 -8.71 4.16 -11.14
CA LYS A 37 -8.08 4.02 -12.46
C LYS A 37 -6.77 3.23 -12.43
N LEU A 38 -6.38 2.69 -11.26
CA LEU A 38 -5.13 1.96 -11.10
C LEU A 38 -5.24 0.49 -11.52
N GLU A 39 -6.40 -0.12 -11.37
CA GLU A 39 -6.61 -1.52 -11.76
C GLU A 39 -6.46 -1.70 -13.27
N GLY A 40 -5.70 -2.72 -13.67
CA GLY A 40 -5.41 -3.00 -15.07
C GLY A 40 -4.44 -2.01 -15.74
N LYS A 41 -3.90 -1.03 -15.00
CA LYS A 41 -2.89 -0.12 -15.54
C LYS A 41 -1.57 -0.86 -15.76
N THR A 42 -0.97 -0.65 -16.92
CA THR A 42 0.41 -1.05 -17.21
C THR A 42 1.37 0.08 -16.90
N PHE A 43 2.58 -0.25 -16.44
CA PHE A 43 3.60 0.72 -16.07
C PHE A 43 4.88 0.49 -16.87
N ILE A 44 5.65 1.55 -17.08
CA ILE A 44 7.01 1.40 -17.62
C ILE A 44 7.97 0.88 -16.55
N ASP A 45 9.11 0.31 -16.95
CA ASP A 45 10.06 -0.30 -16.02
C ASP A 45 10.55 0.65 -14.92
N ALA A 46 10.74 1.94 -15.23
CA ALA A 46 11.11 2.95 -14.24
C ALA A 46 10.05 3.12 -13.13
N GLU A 47 8.76 3.08 -13.51
CA GLU A 47 7.64 3.19 -12.57
C GLU A 47 7.51 1.95 -11.67
N TYR A 48 7.79 0.76 -12.20
CA TYR A 48 7.88 -0.47 -11.40
C TYR A 48 9.05 -0.43 -10.43
N TYR A 49 10.22 0.00 -10.92
CA TYR A 49 11.43 0.07 -10.11
C TYR A 49 11.29 1.06 -8.95
N TRP A 50 10.74 2.26 -9.17
CA TRP A 50 10.52 3.22 -8.09
C TRP A 50 9.56 2.69 -7.03
N ARG A 51 8.46 2.04 -7.42
CA ARG A 51 7.56 1.40 -6.46
C ARG A 51 8.27 0.33 -5.63
N LEU A 52 9.13 -0.48 -6.26
CA LEU A 52 9.92 -1.49 -5.56
C LEU A 52 10.84 -0.88 -4.51
N VAL A 53 11.50 0.24 -4.82
CA VAL A 53 12.33 0.99 -3.87
C VAL A 53 11.47 1.59 -2.75
N ASP A 54 10.38 2.28 -3.11
CA ASP A 54 9.51 2.99 -2.18
C ASP A 54 8.94 2.04 -1.12
N VAL A 55 8.41 0.87 -1.52
CA VAL A 55 7.82 -0.10 -0.56
C VAL A 55 8.85 -0.66 0.43
N VAL A 56 10.11 -0.81 0.02
CA VAL A 56 11.20 -1.22 0.92
C VAL A 56 11.43 -0.16 2.00
N PHE A 57 11.36 1.13 1.65
CA PHE A 57 11.47 2.22 2.62
C PHE A 57 10.22 2.38 3.50
N TYR A 58 9.01 2.18 2.97
CA TYR A 58 7.78 2.18 3.77
C TYR A 58 7.73 1.06 4.82
N SER A 59 8.34 -0.10 4.55
CA SER A 59 8.32 -1.23 5.49
C SER A 59 8.91 -0.88 6.86
N GLY A 60 8.09 -0.87 7.92
CA GLY A 60 8.54 -0.53 9.27
C GLY A 60 8.78 0.96 9.55
N PHE A 61 8.32 1.87 8.68
CA PHE A 61 8.32 3.31 8.92
C PHE A 61 6.91 3.88 8.82
N LYS A 62 6.67 5.02 9.48
CA LYS A 62 5.44 5.79 9.25
C LYS A 62 5.47 6.35 7.84
N ALA A 63 4.34 6.29 7.13
CA ALA A 63 4.25 6.81 5.75
C ALA A 63 4.71 8.27 5.64
N ALA A 64 4.29 9.13 6.58
CA ALA A 64 4.72 10.53 6.64
C ALA A 64 6.26 10.69 6.67
N THR A 65 6.97 9.87 7.47
CA THR A 65 8.44 9.91 7.56
C THR A 65 9.12 9.56 6.24
N VAL A 66 8.53 8.65 5.46
CA VAL A 66 9.08 8.26 4.15
C VAL A 66 8.70 9.30 3.09
N ASN A 67 7.46 9.80 3.11
CA ASN A 67 6.97 10.83 2.19
C ASN A 67 7.87 12.07 2.19
N GLU A 68 8.28 12.55 3.38
CA GLU A 68 9.20 13.68 3.54
C GLU A 68 10.59 13.45 2.91
N LYS A 69 10.95 12.20 2.62
CA LYS A 69 12.26 11.79 2.12
C LYS A 69 12.19 11.15 0.73
N LEU A 70 11.02 11.09 0.09
CA LEU A 70 10.85 10.40 -1.20
C LEU A 70 11.75 10.99 -2.29
N ASP A 71 11.83 12.31 -2.39
CA ASP A 71 12.70 12.97 -3.38
C ASP A 71 14.17 12.61 -3.17
N LEU A 72 14.62 12.56 -1.91
CA LEU A 72 15.98 12.16 -1.57
C LEU A 72 16.23 10.68 -1.84
N ILE A 73 15.27 9.81 -1.51
CA ILE A 73 15.33 8.38 -1.81
C ILE A 73 15.47 8.20 -3.33
N ARG A 74 14.60 8.82 -4.13
CA ARG A 74 14.64 8.72 -5.60
C ARG A 74 15.90 9.33 -6.20
N LYS A 75 16.47 10.37 -5.59
CA LYS A 75 17.77 10.91 -5.98
C LYS A 75 18.88 9.88 -5.81
N TYR A 76 18.89 9.12 -4.72
CA TYR A 76 19.88 8.07 -4.50
C TYR A 76 19.61 6.79 -5.30
N PHE A 77 18.35 6.50 -5.60
CA PHE A 77 17.92 5.33 -6.37
C PHE A 77 17.19 5.73 -7.67
N PRO A 78 17.86 6.43 -8.61
CA PRO A 78 17.18 7.04 -9.76
C PRO A 78 16.68 6.02 -10.78
N ASP A 79 17.45 4.97 -11.04
CA ASP A 79 17.12 3.91 -11.98
C ASP A 79 17.92 2.63 -11.67
N TYR A 80 17.40 1.48 -12.11
CA TYR A 80 18.00 0.18 -11.82
C TYR A 80 19.35 -0.04 -12.53
N LEU A 81 19.62 0.59 -13.68
CA LEU A 81 20.88 0.44 -14.41
C LEU A 81 22.03 1.14 -13.69
N THR A 82 21.78 2.32 -13.15
CA THR A 82 22.74 3.07 -12.32
C THR A 82 22.95 2.39 -10.98
N VAL A 83 21.86 2.07 -10.27
CA VAL A 83 21.93 1.51 -8.91
C VAL A 83 22.52 0.11 -8.90
N SER A 84 22.30 -0.72 -9.94
CA SER A 84 22.91 -2.04 -10.06
C SER A 84 24.45 -2.02 -10.06
N LYS A 85 25.07 -0.88 -10.36
CA LYS A 85 26.53 -0.68 -10.38
C LYS A 85 27.08 -0.12 -9.06
N TYR A 86 26.23 0.16 -8.08
CA TYR A 86 26.66 0.72 -6.81
C TYR A 86 27.55 -0.27 -6.03
N SER A 87 28.60 0.28 -5.44
CA SER A 87 29.55 -0.41 -4.57
C SER A 87 29.34 -0.01 -3.10
N ASP A 88 30.10 -0.61 -2.19
CA ASP A 88 30.08 -0.28 -0.77
C ASP A 88 30.38 1.19 -0.48
N ASN A 89 31.20 1.85 -1.32
CA ASN A 89 31.46 3.28 -1.20
C ASN A 89 30.17 4.10 -1.32
N LYS A 90 29.27 3.71 -2.24
CA LYS A 90 27.98 4.40 -2.39
C LYS A 90 27.05 4.12 -1.21
N ILE A 91 27.12 2.93 -0.61
CA ILE A 91 26.37 2.63 0.63
C ILE A 91 26.81 3.57 1.76
N MET A 92 28.12 3.77 1.94
CA MET A 92 28.66 4.68 2.95
C MET A 92 28.20 6.12 2.69
N GLU A 93 28.29 6.59 1.44
CA GLU A 93 27.81 7.92 1.03
C GLU A 93 26.33 8.15 1.38
N ILE A 94 25.46 7.17 1.10
CA ILE A 94 24.02 7.27 1.42
C ILE A 94 23.79 7.29 2.94
N LEU A 95 24.56 6.52 3.71
CA LEU A 95 24.45 6.47 5.17
C LEU A 95 24.97 7.74 5.85
N ASP A 96 25.92 8.43 5.22
CA ASP A 96 26.49 9.68 5.73
C ASP A 96 25.54 10.86 5.54
N ASP A 97 24.66 10.85 4.53
CA ASP A 97 23.64 11.88 4.33
C ASP A 97 22.71 12.00 5.55
N PHE A 98 22.75 13.16 6.20
CA PHE A 98 21.98 13.49 7.40
C PHE A 98 20.47 13.39 7.18
N PHE A 99 19.99 13.73 5.99
CA PHE A 99 18.57 13.75 5.67
C PHE A 99 18.05 12.38 5.21
N MET A 100 18.92 11.40 4.97
CA MET A 100 18.51 10.07 4.51
C MET A 100 17.96 9.19 5.64
N ILE A 101 17.12 8.21 5.28
CA ILE A 101 16.77 7.12 6.21
C ILE A 101 18.00 6.21 6.36
N LYS A 102 18.71 6.33 7.48
CA LYS A 102 19.96 5.60 7.78
C LYS A 102 19.73 4.13 8.13
N ASN A 103 19.19 3.37 7.18
CA ASN A 103 18.96 1.94 7.31
C ASN A 103 19.82 1.18 6.29
N ARG A 104 20.98 0.69 6.74
CA ARG A 104 21.94 -0.04 5.89
C ARG A 104 21.30 -1.24 5.18
N ARG A 105 20.46 -2.03 5.87
CA ARG A 105 19.81 -3.22 5.30
C ARG A 105 18.90 -2.86 4.13
N LYS A 106 18.14 -1.76 4.23
CA LYS A 106 17.27 -1.29 3.15
C LYS A 106 18.03 -0.76 1.95
N ILE A 107 19.11 0.00 2.20
CA ILE A 107 19.97 0.51 1.14
C ILE A 107 20.60 -0.66 0.38
N GLN A 108 21.16 -1.64 1.10
CA GLN A 108 21.70 -2.86 0.51
C GLN A 108 20.65 -3.64 -0.28
N ALA A 109 19.43 -3.78 0.28
CA ALA A 109 18.32 -4.43 -0.41
C ALA A 109 17.98 -3.71 -1.73
N CYS A 110 17.86 -2.38 -1.74
CA CYS A 110 17.56 -1.62 -2.96
C CYS A 110 18.66 -1.78 -4.03
N ILE A 111 19.93 -1.83 -3.63
CA ILE A 111 21.07 -2.05 -4.54
C ILE A 111 21.04 -3.47 -5.12
N GLY A 112 20.82 -4.49 -4.28
CA GLY A 112 20.68 -5.88 -4.74
C GLY A 112 19.48 -6.04 -5.66
N ASN A 113 18.34 -5.48 -5.28
CA ASN A 113 17.10 -5.50 -6.05
C ASN A 113 17.25 -4.83 -7.42
N ALA A 114 18.05 -3.77 -7.55
CA ALA A 114 18.33 -3.18 -8.86
C ALA A 114 19.01 -4.16 -9.83
N LYS A 115 19.92 -5.00 -9.32
CA LYS A 115 20.56 -6.07 -10.11
C LYS A 115 19.53 -7.13 -10.52
N THR A 116 18.73 -7.60 -9.57
CA THR A 116 17.65 -8.58 -9.83
C THR A 116 16.65 -8.04 -10.85
N PHE A 117 16.22 -6.79 -10.70
CA PHE A 117 15.28 -6.13 -11.60
C PHE A 117 15.86 -6.02 -13.01
N LYS A 118 17.13 -5.61 -13.13
CA LYS A 118 17.84 -5.56 -14.42
C LYS A 118 17.80 -6.92 -15.12
N ASN A 119 18.16 -8.00 -14.41
CA ASN A 119 18.20 -9.33 -15.01
C ASN A 119 16.82 -9.78 -15.48
N ILE A 120 15.76 -9.51 -14.71
CA ILE A 120 14.38 -9.82 -15.11
C ILE A 120 14.01 -9.08 -16.40
N VAL A 121 14.34 -7.78 -16.49
CA VAL A 121 14.09 -6.98 -17.71
C VAL A 121 14.88 -7.52 -18.89
N ASP A 122 16.15 -7.89 -18.70
CA ASP A 122 16.98 -8.48 -19.76
C ASP A 122 16.40 -9.83 -20.27
N GLU A 123 15.90 -10.67 -19.36
CA GLU A 123 15.36 -12.00 -19.66
C GLU A 123 13.96 -11.96 -20.28
N ASN A 124 13.11 -11.00 -19.88
CA ASN A 124 11.68 -10.95 -20.24
C ASN A 124 11.34 -9.80 -21.20
N GLY A 125 12.32 -8.94 -21.52
CA GLY A 125 12.16 -7.72 -22.32
C GLY A 125 11.57 -6.53 -21.56
N SER A 126 10.76 -6.76 -20.52
CA SER A 126 10.28 -5.72 -19.59
C SER A 126 9.79 -6.35 -18.28
N PHE A 127 9.71 -5.54 -17.22
CA PHE A 127 9.13 -5.98 -15.96
C PHE A 127 7.61 -6.20 -16.07
N GLN A 128 6.91 -5.42 -16.90
CA GLN A 128 5.50 -5.65 -17.21
C GLN A 128 5.26 -7.05 -17.80
N THR A 129 6.08 -7.46 -18.78
CA THR A 129 6.02 -8.78 -19.39
C THR A 129 6.24 -9.88 -18.36
N TYR A 130 7.22 -9.69 -17.47
CA TYR A 130 7.47 -10.60 -16.36
C TYR A 130 6.24 -10.75 -15.46
N ILE A 131 5.61 -9.65 -15.01
CA ILE A 131 4.38 -9.70 -14.20
C ILE A 131 3.24 -10.42 -14.95
N HIS A 132 3.07 -10.13 -16.25
CA HIS A 132 2.03 -10.75 -17.07
C HIS A 132 2.22 -12.25 -17.29
N SER A 133 3.46 -12.76 -17.26
CA SER A 133 3.74 -14.19 -17.42
C SER A 133 3.05 -15.07 -16.38
N PHE A 134 2.70 -14.50 -15.21
CA PHE A 134 1.96 -15.18 -14.15
C PHE A 134 0.44 -15.11 -14.30
N ALA A 135 -0.09 -14.31 -15.23
CA ALA A 135 -1.52 -14.03 -15.35
C ALA A 135 -2.23 -13.73 -14.00
N PRO A 136 -1.74 -12.75 -13.21
CA PRO A 136 -2.15 -12.54 -11.81
C PRO A 136 -3.60 -12.06 -11.63
N THR A 137 -4.26 -11.63 -12.70
CA THR A 137 -5.68 -11.22 -12.68
C THR A 137 -6.63 -12.38 -13.03
N ALA A 138 -6.11 -13.50 -13.51
CA ALA A 138 -6.93 -14.64 -13.93
C ALA A 138 -7.46 -15.47 -12.74
N SER A 139 -6.67 -15.58 -11.66
CA SER A 139 -7.05 -16.31 -10.45
C SER A 139 -6.30 -15.81 -9.21
N PHE A 140 -6.81 -16.13 -8.03
CA PHE A 140 -6.13 -15.79 -6.78
C PHE A 140 -4.84 -16.60 -6.61
N GLU A 141 -4.83 -17.84 -7.09
CA GLU A 141 -3.67 -18.74 -7.11
C GLU A 141 -2.53 -18.14 -7.92
N ASN A 142 -2.81 -17.63 -9.13
CA ASN A 142 -1.83 -16.98 -9.99
C ASN A 142 -1.23 -15.72 -9.33
N LEU A 143 -2.07 -14.93 -8.67
CA LEU A 143 -1.62 -13.77 -7.90
C LEU A 143 -0.69 -14.18 -6.75
N MET A 144 -1.00 -15.28 -6.06
CA MET A 144 -0.16 -15.81 -4.98
C MET A 144 1.16 -16.39 -5.50
N LEU A 145 1.18 -17.03 -6.67
CA LEU A 145 2.41 -17.50 -7.31
C LEU A 145 3.34 -16.34 -7.67
N LEU A 146 2.80 -15.27 -8.28
CA LEU A 146 3.57 -14.06 -8.53
C LEU A 146 4.11 -13.47 -7.22
N LYS A 147 3.29 -13.42 -6.18
CA LYS A 147 3.70 -12.92 -4.86
C LYS A 147 4.87 -13.73 -4.30
N GLU A 148 4.76 -15.05 -4.31
CA GLU A 148 5.81 -15.95 -3.81
C GLU A 148 7.12 -15.75 -4.57
N GLU A 149 7.06 -15.63 -5.90
CA GLU A 149 8.24 -15.38 -6.72
C GLU A 149 8.90 -14.03 -6.42
N LEU A 150 8.09 -12.97 -6.21
CA LEU A 150 8.60 -11.66 -5.82
C LEU A 150 9.28 -11.69 -4.43
N GLU A 151 8.72 -12.44 -3.48
CA GLU A 151 9.32 -12.63 -2.14
C GLU A 151 10.64 -13.40 -2.21
N TYR A 152 10.72 -14.39 -3.11
CA TYR A 152 11.93 -15.16 -3.34
C TYR A 152 13.05 -14.32 -3.97
N ARG A 153 12.73 -13.53 -5.01
CA ARG A 153 13.73 -12.81 -5.81
C ARG A 153 14.24 -11.52 -5.17
N PHE A 154 13.39 -10.81 -4.42
CA PHE A 154 13.70 -9.45 -3.98
C PHE A 154 13.89 -9.35 -2.47
N SER A 155 15.02 -8.80 -2.08
CA SER A 155 15.33 -8.51 -0.68
C SER A 155 14.42 -7.38 -0.15
N GLY A 156 13.88 -7.55 1.05
CA GLY A 156 13.00 -6.55 1.68
C GLY A 156 11.54 -6.58 1.22
N LEU A 157 11.20 -7.40 0.20
CA LEU A 157 9.82 -7.78 -0.11
C LEU A 157 9.38 -8.94 0.81
N GLY A 158 9.11 -8.62 2.07
CA GLY A 158 8.52 -9.58 3.03
C GLY A 158 7.00 -9.69 2.92
N ARG A 159 6.41 -10.54 3.75
CA ARG A 159 4.99 -10.95 3.73
C ARG A 159 3.97 -9.83 3.46
N ILE A 160 4.07 -8.69 4.14
CA ILE A 160 3.16 -7.54 3.96
C ILE A 160 3.67 -6.58 2.87
N THR A 161 5.00 -6.39 2.77
CA THR A 161 5.60 -5.48 1.79
C THR A 161 5.30 -5.92 0.36
N THR A 162 5.27 -7.21 0.07
CA THR A 162 4.93 -7.70 -1.27
C THR A 162 3.49 -7.36 -1.62
N TYR A 163 2.54 -7.49 -0.67
CA TYR A 163 1.17 -7.01 -0.90
C TYR A 163 1.10 -5.51 -1.14
N HIS A 164 1.94 -4.72 -0.47
CA HIS A 164 2.05 -3.28 -0.74
C HIS A 164 2.43 -3.03 -2.21
N PHE A 165 3.48 -3.71 -2.69
CA PHE A 165 3.92 -3.60 -4.07
C PHE A 165 2.82 -4.00 -5.06
N LEU A 166 2.18 -5.16 -4.86
CA LEU A 166 1.10 -5.67 -5.71
C LEU A 166 -0.09 -4.66 -5.76
N THR A 167 -0.44 -4.08 -4.61
CA THR A 167 -1.49 -3.06 -4.51
C THR A 167 -1.13 -1.79 -5.30
N ASP A 168 0.13 -1.34 -5.21
CA ASP A 168 0.61 -0.11 -5.88
C ASP A 168 0.81 -0.26 -7.39
N ILE A 169 0.94 -1.50 -7.89
CA ILE A 169 0.95 -1.81 -9.32
C ILE A 169 -0.43 -2.21 -9.84
N GLY A 170 -1.50 -2.01 -9.06
CA GLY A 170 -2.88 -2.14 -9.51
C GLY A 170 -3.39 -3.58 -9.61
N LEU A 171 -2.76 -4.55 -8.94
CA LEU A 171 -3.26 -5.92 -8.87
C LEU A 171 -4.41 -6.04 -7.85
N PRO A 172 -5.33 -7.01 -8.01
CA PRO A 172 -6.57 -7.10 -7.25
C PRO A 172 -6.36 -7.68 -5.84
N VAL A 173 -5.50 -7.04 -5.05
CA VAL A 173 -5.23 -7.34 -3.65
C VAL A 173 -5.20 -6.07 -2.81
N ILE A 174 -5.60 -6.22 -1.54
CA ILE A 174 -5.47 -5.17 -0.52
C ILE A 174 -4.22 -5.44 0.31
N LYS A 175 -3.53 -4.40 0.76
CA LYS A 175 -2.38 -4.56 1.65
C LYS A 175 -2.89 -4.83 3.09
N PRO A 176 -2.68 -6.03 3.67
CA PRO A 176 -3.15 -6.34 5.01
C PRO A 176 -2.19 -5.76 6.06
N ASP A 177 -2.09 -4.44 6.12
CA ASP A 177 -1.29 -3.75 7.13
C ASP A 177 -2.05 -3.58 8.44
N ARG A 178 -1.38 -2.96 9.43
CA ARG A 178 -1.98 -2.71 10.74
C ARG A 178 -3.28 -1.91 10.67
N VAL A 179 -3.43 -1.00 9.72
CA VAL A 179 -4.63 -0.14 9.61
C VAL A 179 -5.81 -0.98 9.14
N ILE A 180 -5.63 -1.70 8.02
CA ILE A 180 -6.67 -2.57 7.47
C ILE A 180 -7.03 -3.68 8.46
N CYS A 181 -6.03 -4.36 9.04
CA CYS A 181 -6.25 -5.42 10.02
C CYS A 181 -6.98 -4.89 11.27
N CYS A 182 -6.61 -3.71 11.79
CA CYS A 182 -7.27 -3.11 12.95
C CYS A 182 -8.75 -2.83 12.65
N ILE A 183 -9.05 -2.17 11.52
CA ILE A 183 -10.44 -1.86 11.12
C ILE A 183 -11.25 -3.15 10.99
N PHE A 184 -10.73 -4.16 10.28
CA PHE A 184 -11.47 -5.40 10.06
C PHE A 184 -11.68 -6.20 11.34
N LYS A 185 -10.71 -6.21 12.26
CA LYS A 185 -10.87 -6.84 13.57
C LYS A 185 -11.93 -6.14 14.41
N ARG A 186 -11.94 -4.80 14.41
CA ARG A 186 -12.93 -4.00 15.14
C ARG A 186 -14.35 -4.15 14.59
N LEU A 187 -14.48 -4.37 13.28
CA LEU A 187 -15.75 -4.72 12.63
C LEU A 187 -16.14 -6.20 12.80
N GLY A 188 -15.31 -7.02 13.45
CA GLY A 188 -15.57 -8.45 13.62
C GLY A 188 -15.42 -9.29 12.35
N LEU A 189 -14.75 -8.77 11.32
CA LEU A 189 -14.53 -9.47 10.05
C LEU A 189 -13.36 -10.46 10.11
N ILE A 190 -12.45 -10.26 11.06
CA ILE A 190 -11.34 -11.15 11.39
C ILE A 190 -11.22 -11.25 12.93
N GLU A 191 -10.67 -12.35 13.42
CA GLU A 191 -10.45 -12.60 14.85
C GLU A 191 -9.11 -12.03 15.33
N SER A 192 -8.09 -12.06 14.48
CA SER A 192 -6.72 -11.61 14.78
C SER A 192 -6.14 -10.83 13.61
N GLU A 193 -5.31 -9.82 13.92
CA GLU A 193 -4.58 -9.02 12.93
C GLU A 193 -3.51 -9.84 12.19
N GLU A 194 -3.19 -11.04 12.68
CA GLU A 194 -2.28 -11.98 12.03
C GLU A 194 -2.93 -12.78 10.88
N GLN A 195 -4.26 -12.74 10.74
CA GLN A 195 -5.02 -13.48 9.72
C GLN A 195 -5.01 -12.78 8.35
N LEU A 196 -3.81 -12.57 7.79
CA LEU A 196 -3.62 -11.77 6.56
C LEU A 196 -4.46 -12.26 5.37
N LEU A 197 -4.58 -13.57 5.17
CA LEU A 197 -5.39 -14.12 4.07
C LEU A 197 -6.87 -13.80 4.27
N LYS A 198 -7.37 -13.90 5.49
CA LYS A 198 -8.76 -13.53 5.82
C LYS A 198 -8.96 -12.04 5.56
N THR A 199 -8.02 -11.18 6.00
CA THR A 199 -8.02 -9.74 5.70
C THR A 199 -8.13 -9.47 4.21
N ILE A 200 -7.34 -10.16 3.37
CA ILE A 200 -7.38 -10.00 1.92
C ILE A 200 -8.76 -10.38 1.35
N ILE A 201 -9.30 -11.52 1.78
CA ILE A 201 -10.64 -11.97 1.36
C ILE A 201 -11.71 -10.94 1.72
N GLN A 202 -11.65 -10.36 2.92
CA GLN A 202 -12.58 -9.30 3.33
C GLN A 202 -12.48 -8.05 2.45
N GLY A 203 -11.26 -7.63 2.10
CA GLY A 203 -11.05 -6.51 1.17
C GLY A 203 -11.64 -6.76 -0.22
N ARG A 204 -11.51 -7.98 -0.74
CA ARG A 204 -12.13 -8.38 -2.03
C ARG A 204 -13.66 -8.33 -1.96
N LYS A 205 -14.26 -8.77 -0.85
CA LYS A 205 -15.71 -8.69 -0.64
C LYS A 205 -16.22 -7.25 -0.58
N PHE A 206 -15.47 -6.33 0.01
CA PHE A 206 -15.78 -4.91 -0.05
C PHE A 206 -15.77 -4.39 -1.48
N ALA A 207 -14.71 -4.68 -2.23
CA ALA A 207 -14.55 -4.25 -3.63
C ALA A 207 -15.70 -4.76 -4.52
N GLU A 208 -16.05 -6.05 -4.39
CA GLU A 208 -17.18 -6.67 -5.08
C GLU A 208 -18.51 -6.00 -4.70
N ALA A 209 -18.77 -5.80 -3.41
CA ALA A 209 -20.03 -5.25 -2.93
C ALA A 209 -20.30 -3.82 -3.40
N ILE A 210 -19.26 -3.00 -3.57
CA ILE A 210 -19.39 -1.62 -4.06
C ILE A 210 -19.16 -1.49 -5.57
N ASN A 211 -18.77 -2.58 -6.24
CA ASN A 211 -18.39 -2.62 -7.65
C ASN A 211 -17.32 -1.56 -7.99
N GLN A 212 -16.24 -1.53 -7.21
CA GLN A 212 -15.08 -0.65 -7.42
C GLN A 212 -13.78 -1.43 -7.28
N PRO A 213 -12.67 -0.96 -7.87
CA PRO A 213 -11.36 -1.57 -7.69
C PRO A 213 -10.96 -1.67 -6.23
N ILE A 214 -10.29 -2.77 -5.86
CA ILE A 214 -9.84 -2.98 -4.47
C ILE A 214 -8.86 -1.90 -3.99
N ARG A 215 -8.14 -1.25 -4.90
CA ARG A 215 -7.27 -0.11 -4.56
C ARG A 215 -8.06 1.09 -4.06
N TYR A 216 -9.28 1.29 -4.54
CA TYR A 216 -10.20 2.31 -4.03
C TYR A 216 -10.64 1.99 -2.60
N VAL A 217 -10.96 0.72 -2.34
CA VAL A 217 -11.29 0.24 -1.00
C VAL A 217 -10.11 0.44 -0.05
N ASP A 218 -8.91 0.04 -0.47
CA ASP A 218 -7.68 0.18 0.29
C ASP A 218 -7.41 1.64 0.69
N ILE A 219 -7.44 2.58 -0.26
CA ILE A 219 -7.10 3.98 0.06
C ILE A 219 -8.12 4.63 1.00
N VAL A 220 -9.42 4.33 0.86
CA VAL A 220 -10.47 4.85 1.75
C VAL A 220 -10.27 4.31 3.17
N LEU A 221 -10.05 3.01 3.33
CA LEU A 221 -9.84 2.39 4.64
C LEU A 221 -8.52 2.84 5.29
N VAL A 222 -7.44 2.94 4.52
CA VAL A 222 -6.15 3.46 4.99
C VAL A 222 -6.33 4.90 5.46
N ALA A 223 -6.93 5.76 4.64
CA ALA A 223 -7.14 7.16 4.99
C ALA A 223 -8.00 7.33 6.25
N TYR A 224 -8.98 6.45 6.45
CA TYR A 224 -9.87 6.43 7.61
C TYR A 224 -9.18 6.04 8.92
N GLY A 225 -8.15 5.18 8.88
CA GLY A 225 -7.52 4.61 10.08
C GLY A 225 -6.05 4.97 10.30
N GLN A 226 -5.38 5.64 9.34
CA GLN A 226 -4.01 6.10 9.52
C GLN A 226 -3.93 7.43 10.29
N VAL A 227 -2.77 7.73 10.87
CA VAL A 227 -2.61 8.87 11.79
C VAL A 227 -3.01 10.21 11.17
N LYS A 228 -2.64 10.44 9.90
CA LYS A 228 -2.96 11.65 9.15
C LYS A 228 -3.22 11.30 7.70
N SER A 229 -4.17 11.99 7.08
CA SER A 229 -4.46 11.91 5.65
C SER A 229 -4.81 13.31 5.15
N GLU A 230 -3.83 14.22 5.24
CA GLU A 230 -3.99 15.65 4.94
C GLU A 230 -4.40 15.88 3.48
N GLU A 231 -3.98 14.99 2.57
CA GLU A 231 -4.40 14.97 1.18
C GLU A 231 -5.92 14.84 0.99
N PHE A 232 -6.61 14.23 1.95
CA PHE A 232 -8.07 14.06 2.01
C PHE A 232 -8.72 14.95 3.09
N GLY A 233 -8.00 15.93 3.64
CA GLY A 233 -8.52 16.89 4.61
C GLY A 233 -8.64 16.36 6.04
N LEU A 234 -8.10 15.16 6.33
CA LEU A 234 -8.11 14.59 7.67
C LEU A 234 -6.85 14.95 8.45
N THR A 235 -7.00 15.80 9.46
CA THR A 235 -5.92 16.15 10.41
C THR A 235 -5.59 15.02 11.39
N SER A 236 -6.54 14.11 11.60
CA SER A 236 -6.39 12.86 12.35
C SER A 236 -7.23 11.76 11.72
N GLY A 237 -6.73 10.53 11.72
CA GLY A 237 -7.55 9.35 11.42
C GLY A 237 -8.69 9.17 12.42
N ILE A 238 -9.75 8.49 11.97
CA ILE A 238 -10.98 8.24 12.74
C ILE A 238 -10.86 6.91 13.47
N CYS A 239 -10.45 5.84 12.77
CA CYS A 239 -10.29 4.50 13.34
C CYS A 239 -8.82 4.18 13.68
N LEU A 240 -8.16 5.07 14.43
CA LEU A 240 -6.77 4.90 14.85
C LEU A 240 -6.58 3.65 15.72
N GLU A 241 -5.45 2.98 15.57
CA GLU A 241 -5.03 1.85 16.42
C GLU A 241 -5.12 2.18 17.91
N ASN A 242 -4.65 3.37 18.28
CA ASN A 242 -4.74 3.94 19.63
C ASN A 242 -5.62 5.20 19.61
N ASN A 243 -6.50 5.33 20.60
CA ASN A 243 -7.41 6.48 20.76
C ASN A 243 -8.29 6.76 19.51
N PRO A 244 -9.11 5.81 19.04
CA PRO A 244 -10.02 6.04 17.91
C PRO A 244 -11.07 7.10 18.24
N LEU A 245 -11.44 7.91 17.25
CA LEU A 245 -12.47 8.94 17.34
C LEU A 245 -13.87 8.32 17.12
N CYS A 246 -14.25 7.38 17.98
CA CYS A 246 -15.49 6.61 17.84
C CYS A 246 -16.76 7.49 17.80
N SER A 247 -16.74 8.68 18.41
CA SER A 247 -17.86 9.65 18.35
C SER A 247 -18.09 10.20 16.94
N LEU A 248 -17.06 10.20 16.09
CA LEU A 248 -17.11 10.67 14.71
C LEU A 248 -17.30 9.52 13.70
N CYS A 249 -17.23 8.26 14.15
CA CYS A 249 -17.20 7.10 13.26
C CYS A 249 -18.60 6.74 12.74
N GLY A 250 -18.83 6.79 11.42
CA GLY A 250 -20.14 6.47 10.82
C GLY A 250 -20.57 5.01 10.92
N VAL A 251 -19.63 4.10 11.21
CA VAL A 251 -19.89 2.67 11.44
C VAL A 251 -19.82 2.28 12.92
N LYS A 252 -19.89 3.25 13.83
CA LYS A 252 -19.87 3.05 15.28
C LYS A 252 -20.89 2.00 15.75
N ASN A 253 -22.11 2.06 15.24
CA ASN A 253 -23.19 1.14 15.63
C ASN A 253 -22.99 -0.28 15.08
N ASP A 254 -22.20 -0.43 14.02
CA ASP A 254 -21.86 -1.71 13.39
C ASP A 254 -20.51 -2.27 13.92
N CYS A 255 -19.87 -1.61 14.90
CA CYS A 255 -18.52 -1.89 15.35
C CYS A 255 -18.48 -2.74 16.62
N ASN A 256 -17.94 -3.95 16.53
CA ASN A 256 -17.75 -4.86 17.67
C ASN A 256 -16.78 -4.32 18.73
N TYR A 257 -15.89 -3.38 18.40
CA TYR A 257 -15.02 -2.76 19.39
C TYR A 257 -15.75 -1.70 20.23
N TYR A 258 -16.69 -0.96 19.64
CA TYR A 258 -17.44 0.07 20.35
C TYR A 258 -18.61 -0.51 21.16
N ASN A 259 -19.25 -1.55 20.63
CA ASN A 259 -20.43 -2.18 21.25
C ASN A 259 -20.09 -3.24 22.31
N LYS A 260 -18.80 -3.47 22.59
CA LYS A 260 -18.31 -4.34 23.69
C LYS A 260 -18.13 -3.52 24.95
#